data_AF-A0AA38Q2M5-F1
#
_entry.id   AF-A0AA38Q2M5-F1
#
_cell.length_a   1.000
_cell.length_b   1.000
_cell.length_c   1.000
_cell.angle_alpha   90.00
_cell.angle_beta   90.00
_cell.angle_gamma   90.00
#
_symmetry.space_group_name_H-M   'P 1'
#
loop_
_entity.id
_entity.type
_entity.pdbx_description
1 polymer ?
#
loop_
_entity_poly.entity_id
_entity_poly.type
_entity_poly.pdbx_seq_one_letter_code
_entity_poly.pdbx_strand_id
1 'polypeptide(L)'
;MTGIMVRSSSSVVVLVLSALAALAVPVERRESVLLTCNTARLGVISGLNSTSRSIEALLSSSNDSAVTSACNEALSGLHTAQEGVSIIVKGVLAGVTPDDTGVPAIAGGLSTANQALTSINS
;
A
#
# COMPACT_ATOMS: atom_id res chain seq x y z
N MET A 1 -53.94 -36.04 -42.03
CA MET A 1 -54.14 -34.62 -42.41
C MET A 1 -53.80 -33.77 -41.19
N THR A 2 -52.75 -32.94 -41.32
CA THR A 2 -52.50 -31.61 -40.68
C THR A 2 -52.85 -31.42 -39.18
N GLY A 3 -52.00 -30.85 -38.32
CA GLY A 3 -50.80 -30.05 -38.59
C GLY A 3 -50.10 -29.59 -37.29
N ILE A 4 -48.92 -29.01 -37.51
CA ILE A 4 -48.02 -28.40 -36.51
C ILE A 4 -48.59 -27.05 -36.07
N MET A 5 -48.51 -26.73 -34.77
CA MET A 5 -48.51 -25.34 -34.30
C MET A 5 -47.59 -25.15 -33.09
N VAL A 6 -46.56 -24.33 -33.30
CA VAL A 6 -45.57 -23.82 -32.33
C VAL A 6 -46.12 -22.56 -31.67
N ARG A 7 -45.86 -22.38 -30.36
CA ARG A 7 -45.59 -21.13 -29.57
C ARG A 7 -45.85 -21.44 -28.09
N SER A 8 -45.14 -20.91 -27.10
CA SER A 8 -44.65 -19.54 -26.97
C SER A 8 -43.49 -19.48 -25.95
N SER A 9 -42.32 -19.03 -26.40
CA SER A 9 -41.13 -18.77 -25.58
C SER A 9 -41.16 -17.31 -25.13
N SER A 10 -41.57 -17.01 -23.90
CA SER A 10 -41.52 -15.65 -23.36
C SER A 10 -41.55 -15.66 -21.83
N SER A 11 -40.42 -15.87 -21.16
CA SER A 11 -40.29 -15.54 -19.73
C SER A 11 -38.86 -15.34 -19.19
N VAL A 12 -37.79 -15.54 -19.98
CA VAL A 12 -36.42 -15.54 -19.39
C VAL A 12 -35.67 -14.20 -19.54
N VAL A 13 -36.18 -13.23 -20.31
CA VAL A 13 -35.38 -12.04 -20.68
C VAL A 13 -35.43 -10.90 -19.64
N VAL A 14 -36.38 -10.92 -18.68
CA VAL A 14 -36.56 -9.76 -17.78
C VAL A 14 -35.68 -9.80 -16.52
N LEU A 15 -35.09 -10.95 -16.16
CA LEU A 15 -34.27 -11.06 -14.94
C LEU A 15 -32.78 -10.73 -15.12
N VAL A 16 -32.26 -10.69 -16.35
CA VAL A 16 -30.83 -10.41 -16.59
C VAL A 16 -30.52 -8.90 -16.61
N LEU A 17 -31.53 -8.05 -16.82
CA LEU A 17 -31.28 -6.61 -16.99
C LEU A 17 -31.17 -5.83 -15.66
N SER A 18 -31.47 -6.46 -14.51
CA SER A 18 -31.43 -5.79 -13.21
C SER A 18 -30.10 -5.95 -12.45
N ALA A 19 -29.18 -6.80 -12.94
CA ALA A 19 -27.88 -7.02 -12.30
C ALA A 19 -26.76 -6.09 -12.85
N LEU A 20 -27.00 -5.39 -13.95
CA LEU A 20 -25.99 -4.56 -14.61
C LEU A 20 -25.92 -3.12 -14.07
N ALA A 21 -26.82 -2.72 -13.17
CA ALA A 21 -26.82 -1.41 -12.55
C ALA A 21 -25.87 -1.28 -11.34
N ALA A 22 -25.25 -2.38 -10.88
CA ALA A 22 -24.37 -2.38 -9.71
C ALA A 22 -22.90 -2.00 -9.99
N LEU A 23 -22.50 -1.79 -11.25
CA LEU A 23 -21.09 -1.54 -11.64
C LEU A 23 -20.73 -0.06 -11.80
N ALA A 24 -21.71 0.84 -11.77
CA ALA A 24 -21.47 2.29 -11.85
C ALA A 24 -21.46 2.91 -10.44
N VAL A 25 -20.54 2.48 -9.58
CA VAL A 25 -20.14 3.35 -8.46
C VAL A 25 -19.67 4.67 -9.07
N PRO A 26 -20.23 5.82 -8.66
CA PRO A 26 -19.94 7.11 -9.30
C PRO A 26 -18.43 7.35 -9.34
N VAL A 27 -17.93 7.70 -10.53
CA VAL A 27 -16.50 7.91 -10.84
C VAL A 27 -15.89 8.95 -9.90
N GLU A 28 -16.62 10.00 -9.53
CA GLU A 28 -16.18 11.00 -8.54
C GLU A 28 -15.84 10.42 -7.16
N ARG A 29 -16.55 9.37 -6.71
CA ARG A 29 -16.27 8.72 -5.43
C ARG A 29 -14.99 7.88 -5.49
N ARG A 30 -14.61 7.38 -6.67
CA ARG A 30 -13.35 6.65 -6.87
C ARG A 30 -12.15 7.58 -6.92
N GLU A 31 -12.27 8.71 -7.61
CA GLU A 31 -11.18 9.69 -7.70
C GLU A 31 -10.85 10.31 -6.33
N SER A 32 -11.86 10.69 -5.55
CA SER A 32 -11.67 11.23 -4.19
C SER A 32 -11.00 10.23 -3.22
N VAL A 33 -11.36 8.94 -3.31
CA VAL A 33 -10.74 7.88 -2.50
C VAL A 33 -9.30 7.61 -2.95
N LEU A 34 -9.04 7.58 -4.25
CA LEU A 34 -7.69 7.44 -4.81
C LEU A 34 -6.80 8.61 -4.39
N LEU A 35 -7.30 9.84 -4.47
CA LEU A 35 -6.57 11.04 -4.06
C LEU A 35 -6.20 10.96 -2.57
N THR A 36 -7.16 10.63 -1.71
CA THR A 36 -6.94 10.48 -0.25
C THR A 36 -5.90 9.39 0.06
N CYS A 37 -6.00 8.24 -0.61
CA CYS A 37 -5.04 7.15 -0.44
C CYS A 37 -3.63 7.55 -0.88
N ASN A 38 -3.51 8.25 -2.01
CA ASN A 38 -2.23 8.74 -2.52
C ASN A 38 -1.63 9.80 -1.59
N THR A 39 -2.44 10.73 -1.05
CA THR A 39 -1.98 11.69 -0.04
C THR A 39 -1.48 10.99 1.22
N ALA A 40 -2.21 9.99 1.73
CA ALA A 40 -1.76 9.21 2.89
C ALA A 40 -0.42 8.50 2.62
N ARG A 41 -0.26 7.91 1.42
CA ARG A 41 1.00 7.28 0.99
C ARG A 41 2.16 8.27 0.92
N LEU A 42 1.95 9.46 0.36
CA LEU A 42 2.95 10.53 0.36
C LEU A 42 3.30 10.98 1.78
N GLY A 43 2.31 11.04 2.67
CA GLY A 43 2.53 11.28 4.10
C GLY A 43 3.45 10.24 4.74
N VAL A 44 3.24 8.96 4.44
CA VAL A 44 4.12 7.87 4.93
C VAL A 44 5.55 8.01 4.39
N ILE A 45 5.71 8.26 3.08
CA ILE A 45 7.04 8.47 2.47
C ILE A 45 7.75 9.66 3.11
N SER A 46 7.04 10.78 3.29
CA SER A 46 7.59 11.96 3.95
C SER A 46 7.96 11.67 5.40
N GLY A 47 7.13 10.91 6.12
CA GLY A 47 7.38 10.51 7.50
C GLY A 47 8.64 9.66 7.61
N LEU A 48 8.78 8.62 6.77
CA LEU A 48 9.97 7.77 6.73
C LEU A 48 11.25 8.57 6.49
N ASN A 49 11.23 9.49 5.51
CA ASN A 49 12.37 10.35 5.21
C ASN A 49 12.70 11.31 6.36
N SER A 50 11.67 11.90 6.99
CA SER A 50 11.86 12.76 8.16
C SER A 50 12.48 12.00 9.34
N THR A 51 12.06 10.76 9.57
CA THR A 51 12.63 9.90 10.61
C THR A 51 14.09 9.55 10.30
N SER A 52 14.40 9.14 9.06
CA SER A 52 15.79 8.87 8.65
C SER A 52 16.70 10.06 8.92
N ARG A 53 16.31 11.26 8.50
CA ARG A 53 17.08 12.50 8.76
C ARG A 53 17.25 12.80 10.25
N SER A 54 16.23 12.53 11.06
CA SER A 54 16.30 12.73 12.51
C SER A 54 17.32 11.77 13.14
N ILE A 55 17.37 10.52 12.67
CA ILE A 55 18.35 9.52 13.12
C ILE A 55 19.77 9.87 12.63
N GLU A 56 19.93 10.34 11.39
CA GLU A 56 21.21 10.84 10.87
C GLU A 56 21.74 12.03 11.68
N ALA A 57 20.85 12.95 12.09
CA ALA A 57 21.21 14.07 12.96
C ALA A 57 21.65 13.58 14.36
N LEU A 58 20.93 12.59 14.92
CA LEU A 58 21.30 11.92 16.16
C LEU A 58 22.70 11.29 16.07
N LEU A 59 22.97 10.52 15.01
CA LEU A 59 24.29 9.94 14.72
C LEU A 59 25.39 10.99 14.65
N SER A 60 25.13 12.11 13.98
CA SER A 60 26.10 13.20 13.83
C SER A 60 26.42 13.90 15.16
N SER A 61 25.55 13.79 16.15
CA SER A 61 25.68 14.44 17.46
C SER A 61 26.13 13.50 18.58
N SER A 62 26.06 12.18 18.38
CA SER A 62 26.34 11.19 19.41
C SER A 62 27.77 10.67 19.34
N ASN A 63 28.42 10.54 20.50
CA ASN A 63 29.70 9.84 20.64
C ASN A 63 29.54 8.48 21.35
N ASP A 64 28.30 8.12 21.69
CA ASP A 64 27.98 6.86 22.34
C ASP A 64 27.90 5.73 21.30
N SER A 65 28.69 4.68 21.50
CA SER A 65 28.77 3.55 20.56
C SER A 65 27.50 2.70 20.51
N ALA A 66 26.75 2.62 21.61
CA ALA A 66 25.47 1.92 21.67
C ALA A 66 24.41 2.71 20.89
N VAL A 67 24.33 4.03 21.12
CA VAL A 67 23.45 4.92 20.34
C VAL A 67 23.80 4.87 18.86
N THR A 68 25.10 4.91 18.52
CA THR A 68 25.56 4.85 17.12
C THR A 68 25.15 3.54 16.45
N SER A 69 25.36 2.41 17.13
CA SER A 69 24.98 1.09 16.61
C SER A 69 23.48 0.99 16.39
N ALA A 70 22.69 1.38 17.38
CA ALA A 70 21.23 1.37 17.31
C ALA A 70 20.69 2.27 16.19
N CYS A 71 21.24 3.48 16.04
CA CYS A 71 20.84 4.39 14.96
C CYS A 71 21.18 3.83 13.57
N ASN A 72 22.35 3.19 13.40
CA ASN A 72 22.71 2.56 12.13
C ASN A 72 21.78 1.39 11.78
N GLU A 73 21.44 0.56 12.76
CA GLU A 73 20.48 -0.53 12.58
C GLU A 73 19.08 0.01 12.28
N ALA A 74 18.68 1.10 12.93
CA ALA A 74 17.41 1.76 12.64
C ALA A 74 17.35 2.36 11.24
N LEU A 75 18.43 2.98 10.76
CA LEU A 75 18.54 3.46 9.39
C LEU A 75 18.45 2.32 8.38
N SER A 76 19.12 1.21 8.65
CA SER A 76 19.02 0.00 7.82
C SER A 76 17.56 -0.48 7.69
N GLY A 77 16.84 -0.57 8.81
CA GLY A 77 15.41 -0.92 8.81
C GLY A 77 14.55 0.08 8.03
N LEU A 78 14.79 1.38 8.19
CA LEU A 78 14.08 2.41 7.42
C LEU A 78 14.36 2.34 5.92
N HIS A 79 15.59 2.01 5.51
CA HIS A 79 15.93 1.80 4.09
C HIS A 79 15.18 0.59 3.52
N THR A 80 15.11 -0.54 4.24
CA THR A 80 14.29 -1.68 3.83
C THR A 80 12.81 -1.30 3.69
N ALA A 81 12.28 -0.48 4.60
CA ALA A 81 10.92 0.00 4.50
C ALA A 81 10.71 0.89 3.26
N GLN A 82 11.65 1.78 2.95
CA GLN A 82 11.61 2.62 1.75
C GLN A 82 11.70 1.78 0.46
N GLU A 83 12.50 0.71 0.44
CA GLU A 83 12.55 -0.25 -0.66
C GLU A 83 11.19 -0.94 -0.87
N GLY A 84 10.55 -1.38 0.21
CA GLY A 84 9.20 -1.95 0.16
C GLY A 84 8.16 -0.98 -0.41
N VAL A 85 8.24 0.30 -0.04
CA VAL A 85 7.40 1.35 -0.65
C VAL A 85 7.72 1.50 -2.15
N SER A 86 8.99 1.50 -2.53
CA SER A 86 9.43 1.59 -3.93
C SER A 86 8.86 0.44 -4.78
N ILE A 87 8.87 -0.79 -4.26
CA ILE A 87 8.26 -1.96 -4.90
C ILE A 87 6.77 -1.72 -5.16
N ILE A 88 6.03 -1.26 -4.14
CA ILE A 88 4.60 -0.98 -4.26
C ILE A 88 4.34 0.10 -5.31
N VAL A 89 5.06 1.21 -5.23
CA VAL A 89 4.90 2.36 -6.13
C VAL A 89 5.21 1.99 -7.57
N LYS A 90 6.28 1.21 -7.82
CA LYS A 90 6.61 0.73 -9.17
C LYS A 90 5.48 -0.09 -9.79
N GLY A 91 4.89 -1.02 -9.05
CA GLY A 91 3.76 -1.81 -9.53
C GLY A 91 2.54 -0.94 -9.87
N VAL A 92 2.19 -0.01 -8.96
CA VAL A 92 1.08 0.94 -9.15
C VAL A 92 1.28 1.80 -10.40
N LEU A 93 2.48 2.36 -10.58
CA LEU A 93 2.79 3.21 -11.74
C LEU A 93 2.83 2.43 -13.05
N ALA A 94 3.23 1.16 -13.02
CA ALA A 94 3.19 0.27 -14.18
C ALA A 94 1.78 -0.24 -14.51
N GLY A 95 0.76 0.07 -13.69
CA GLY A 95 -0.61 -0.40 -13.89
C GLY A 95 -0.80 -1.89 -13.64
N VAL A 96 0.12 -2.53 -12.92
CA VAL A 96 0.06 -3.95 -12.56
C VAL A 96 -0.12 -4.12 -11.06
N THR A 97 -0.55 -5.31 -10.63
CA THR A 97 -0.55 -5.66 -9.21
C THR A 97 0.87 -5.54 -8.68
N PRO A 98 1.11 -4.75 -7.62
CA PRO A 98 2.43 -4.66 -7.03
C PRO A 98 2.91 -6.00 -6.47
N ASP A 99 4.22 -6.19 -6.50
CA ASP A 99 4.86 -7.38 -5.95
C ASP A 99 4.55 -7.51 -4.44
N ASP A 100 4.24 -8.74 -4.01
CA ASP A 100 3.73 -9.04 -2.67
C ASP A 100 4.80 -8.91 -1.58
N THR A 101 6.08 -8.78 -1.94
CA THR A 101 7.19 -8.52 -1.01
C THR A 101 7.21 -7.10 -0.46
N GLY A 102 6.52 -6.14 -1.10
CA GLY A 102 6.57 -4.74 -0.71
C GLY A 102 6.02 -4.46 0.70
N VAL A 103 4.84 -4.99 1.03
CA VAL A 103 4.23 -4.81 2.36
C VAL A 103 5.03 -5.52 3.47
N PRO A 104 5.47 -6.78 3.31
CA PRO A 104 6.39 -7.43 4.24
C PRO A 104 7.69 -6.67 4.48
N ALA A 105 8.30 -6.10 3.43
CA ALA A 105 9.52 -5.30 3.56
C ALA A 105 9.29 -4.02 4.39
N ILE A 106 8.15 -3.35 4.19
CA ILE A 106 7.73 -2.22 5.03
C ILE A 106 7.58 -2.66 6.49
N ALA A 107 6.78 -3.69 6.76
CA ALA A 107 6.53 -4.14 8.12
C ALA A 107 7.81 -4.60 8.84
N GLY A 108 8.66 -5.37 8.15
CA GLY A 108 9.95 -5.82 8.65
C GLY A 108 10.90 -4.66 8.94
N GLY A 109 11.04 -3.73 7.99
CA GLY A 109 11.90 -2.57 8.13
C GLY A 109 11.51 -1.65 9.30
N LEU A 110 10.22 -1.33 9.44
CA LEU A 110 9.72 -0.57 10.60
C LEU A 110 9.92 -1.31 11.92
N SER A 111 9.72 -2.64 11.93
CA SER A 111 9.94 -3.46 13.13
C SER A 111 11.40 -3.44 13.56
N THR A 112 12.35 -3.62 12.63
CA THR A 112 13.79 -3.51 12.89
C THR A 112 14.15 -2.13 13.42
N ALA A 113 13.64 -1.07 12.77
CA ALA A 113 13.92 0.29 13.21
C ALA A 113 13.40 0.57 14.63
N ASN A 114 12.18 0.11 14.94
CA ASN A 114 11.61 0.28 16.27
C ASN A 114 12.37 -0.52 17.34
N GLN A 115 12.77 -1.75 17.05
CA GLN A 115 13.54 -2.59 17.97
C GLN A 115 14.90 -1.96 18.27
N ALA A 116 15.61 -1.48 17.23
CA ALA A 116 16.90 -0.83 17.38
C ALA A 116 16.79 0.47 18.19
N LEU A 117 15.79 1.33 17.94
CA LEU A 117 15.61 2.55 18.73
C LEU A 117 15.19 2.28 20.18
N THR A 118 14.43 1.20 20.43
CA THR A 118 14.00 0.83 21.77
C THR A 118 15.15 0.25 22.60
N SER A 119 16.13 -0.40 21.96
CA SER A 119 17.28 -0.99 22.66
C SER A 119 18.22 0.06 23.26
N ILE A 120 18.16 1.32 22.82
CA ILE A 120 18.92 2.44 23.39
C ILE A 120 18.58 2.68 24.87
N ASN A 121 17.34 2.40 25.28
CA ASN A 121 16.84 2.61 26.65
C ASN A 121 16.87 1.36 27.53
N SER A 122 17.42 0.24 27.05
CA SER A 122 17.43 -1.05 27.77
C SER A 122 18.79 -1.41 28.35
#